data_AF-A0A1Q8JDS3-F1
#
_entry.id   AF-A0A1Q8JDS3-F1
#
_cell.length_a   1.000
_cell.length_b   1.000
_cell.length_c   1.000
_cell.angle_alpha   90.00
_cell.angle_beta   90.00
_cell.angle_gamma   90.00
#
_symmetry.space_group_name_H-M   'P 1'
#
loop_
_entity.id
_entity.type
_entity.pdbx_description
1 polymer ?
#
loop_
_entity_poly.entity_id
_entity_poly.type
_entity_poly.pdbx_seq_one_letter_code
_entity_poly.pdbx_strand_id
1 'polypeptide(L)'
;MPVLGLVAAAALTGVHRMPRALAAGVVVAAVLAGLGGTAAWSVATAATPHTGAIPASGPEGHGSGPGGRGGPGGMRDGRGAGGPANGLPDGGAPGGGPGDILGSPTPSAQVTALLQEDAADYTWVAAAVGSNQAAGYQLASGGPVLALGGFNGTDPYPTLDAFRQMVADGRVHWFVGGSGGGMIASSDTGGSDAATRIAEWVQASFPARTVDGVTLYDLSGAAS
;
A
#
# COMPACT_ATOMS: atom_id res chain seq x y z
N MET A 1 18.14 18.51 16.74
CA MET A 1 18.97 17.29 16.83
C MET A 1 20.22 17.27 15.94
N PRO A 2 20.26 17.75 14.68
CA PRO A 2 21.47 17.60 13.84
C PRO A 2 22.66 18.47 14.31
N VAL A 3 22.38 19.65 14.88
CA VAL A 3 23.43 20.56 15.39
C VAL A 3 24.15 19.98 16.61
N LEU A 4 23.42 19.32 17.51
CA LEU A 4 23.99 18.64 18.67
C LEU A 4 24.87 17.44 18.26
N GLY A 5 24.45 16.67 17.25
CA GLY A 5 25.25 15.57 16.70
C GLY A 5 26.56 16.04 16.05
N LEU A 6 26.52 17.13 15.29
CA LEU A 6 27.70 17.74 14.68
C LEU A 6 28.69 18.31 15.72
N VAL A 7 28.17 18.97 16.75
CA VAL A 7 28.99 19.49 17.85
C VAL A 7 29.63 18.37 18.66
N ALA A 8 28.89 17.29 18.93
CA ALA A 8 29.43 16.10 19.60
C ALA A 8 30.50 15.38 18.76
N ALA A 9 30.27 15.23 17.45
CA ALA A 9 31.24 14.63 16.53
C ALA A 9 32.52 15.47 16.42
N ALA A 10 32.41 16.80 16.37
CA ALA A 10 33.55 17.71 16.41
C ALA A 10 34.32 17.62 17.74
N ALA A 11 33.61 17.57 18.87
CA ALA A 11 34.22 17.46 20.19
C ALA A 11 34.96 16.11 20.39
N LEU A 12 34.50 15.03 19.75
CA LEU A 12 35.15 13.72 19.81
C LEU A 12 36.56 13.72 19.22
N THR A 13 36.88 14.59 18.25
CA THR A 13 38.23 14.68 17.67
C THR A 13 39.29 15.17 18.68
N GLY A 14 38.87 15.97 19.67
CA GLY A 14 39.72 16.54 20.72
C GLY A 14 39.64 15.80 22.07
N VAL A 15 38.85 14.73 22.17
CA VAL A 15 38.52 14.08 23.45
C VAL A 15 39.74 13.54 24.20
N HIS A 16 40.80 13.17 23.46
CA HIS A 16 42.07 12.68 23.98
C HIS A 16 42.92 13.75 24.70
N ARG A 17 42.59 15.04 24.51
CA ARG A 17 43.24 16.18 25.18
C ARG A 17 42.44 16.71 26.38
N MET A 18 41.27 16.15 26.65
CA MET A 18 40.36 16.61 27.69
C MET A 18 40.58 15.88 29.03
N PRO A 19 40.32 16.53 30.17
CA PRO A 19 40.26 15.83 31.45
C PRO A 19 39.13 14.79 31.43
N ARG A 20 39.34 13.65 32.09
CA ARG A 20 38.48 12.45 32.00
C ARG A 20 37.00 12.72 32.23
N ALA A 21 36.65 13.65 33.12
CA ALA A 21 35.26 14.02 33.40
C ALA A 21 34.56 14.68 32.18
N LEU A 22 35.26 15.57 31.47
CA LEU A 22 34.76 16.21 30.27
C LEU A 22 34.66 15.23 29.10
N ALA A 23 35.66 14.36 28.94
CA ALA A 23 35.64 13.29 27.94
C ALA A 23 34.43 12.35 28.11
N ALA A 24 34.14 11.93 29.35
CA ALA A 24 32.97 11.10 29.65
C ALA A 24 31.65 11.81 29.31
N GLY A 25 31.53 13.10 29.63
CA GLY A 25 30.34 13.90 29.28
C GLY A 25 30.10 13.99 27.77
N VAL A 26 31.16 14.20 26.98
CA VAL A 26 31.08 14.26 25.50
C VAL A 26 30.66 12.91 24.92
N VAL A 27 31.22 11.81 25.43
CA VAL A 27 30.85 10.45 24.97
C VAL A 27 29.38 10.14 25.28
N VAL A 28 28.92 10.44 26.50
CA VAL A 28 27.51 10.24 26.88
C VAL A 28 26.59 11.08 25.99
N ALA A 29 26.92 12.36 25.77
CA ALA A 29 26.13 13.22 24.89
C ALA A 29 26.09 12.72 23.44
N ALA A 30 27.21 12.20 22.91
CA ALA A 30 27.28 11.62 21.58
C ALA A 30 26.42 10.35 21.45
N VAL A 31 26.47 9.47 22.45
CA VAL A 31 25.63 8.26 22.49
C VAL A 31 24.15 8.61 22.56
N LEU A 32 23.77 9.56 23.43
CA LEU A 32 22.38 10.01 23.54
C LEU A 32 21.88 10.68 22.25
N ALA A 33 22.72 11.46 21.57
CA ALA A 33 22.37 12.07 20.30
C ALA A 33 22.23 11.04 19.16
N GLY A 34 23.12 10.06 19.09
CA GLY A 34 23.08 8.99 18.10
C GLY A 34 21.87 8.06 18.29
N LEU A 35 21.60 7.65 19.53
CA LEU A 35 20.48 6.78 19.87
C LEU A 35 19.13 7.51 19.87
N GLY A 36 19.13 8.81 20.18
CA GLY A 36 17.91 9.63 20.20
C GLY A 36 17.24 9.73 18.83
N GLY A 37 18.04 9.84 17.76
CA GLY A 37 17.52 9.82 16.39
C GLY A 37 16.84 8.49 16.03
N THR A 38 17.51 7.36 16.32
CA THR A 38 16.95 6.02 16.08
C THR A 38 15.71 5.75 16.92
N ALA A 39 15.72 6.13 18.21
CA ALA A 39 14.57 5.94 19.09
C ALA A 39 13.37 6.77 18.64
N ALA A 40 13.59 8.02 18.20
CA ALA A 40 12.53 8.87 17.66
C ALA A 40 11.92 8.28 16.38
N TRP A 41 12.73 7.72 15.47
CA TRP A 41 12.25 7.06 14.25
C TRP A 41 11.45 5.79 14.56
N SER A 42 11.92 4.98 15.52
CA SER A 42 11.20 3.79 15.98
C SER A 42 9.87 4.14 16.63
N VAL A 43 9.83 5.17 17.48
CA VAL A 43 8.58 5.63 18.13
C VAL A 43 7.63 6.20 17.09
N ALA A 44 8.09 7.03 16.15
CA ALA A 44 7.25 7.55 15.08
C ALA A 44 6.65 6.41 14.23
N THR A 45 7.46 5.44 13.83
CA THR A 45 6.99 4.28 13.06
C THR A 45 5.98 3.43 13.84
N ALA A 46 6.17 3.25 15.15
CA ALA A 46 5.26 2.46 15.98
C ALA A 46 3.95 3.20 16.30
N ALA A 47 3.99 4.54 16.34
CA ALA A 47 2.86 5.37 16.73
C ALA A 47 1.95 5.76 15.56
N THR A 48 2.45 5.66 14.32
CA THR A 48 1.69 6.01 13.11
C THR A 48 0.95 4.79 12.57
N PRO A 49 -0.40 4.77 12.60
CA PRO A 49 -1.18 3.74 11.92
C PRO A 49 -1.03 3.92 10.40
N HIS A 50 -0.87 2.81 9.67
CA HIS A 50 -0.82 2.82 8.22
C HIS A 50 -2.01 2.07 7.64
N THR A 51 -2.64 2.65 6.63
CA THR A 51 -3.61 2.00 5.75
C THR A 51 -3.05 2.06 4.34
N GLY A 52 -3.13 0.95 3.61
CA GLY A 52 -2.50 0.86 2.28
C GLY A 52 -1.53 -0.30 2.15
N ALA A 53 -1.10 -0.54 0.90
CA ALA A 53 -0.19 -1.62 0.57
C ALA A 53 1.31 -1.25 0.71
N ILE A 54 1.62 0.03 0.94
CA ILE A 54 3.00 0.54 1.03
C ILE A 54 3.16 1.38 2.31
N PRO A 55 3.35 0.74 3.48
CA PRO A 55 3.64 1.46 4.72
C PRO A 55 5.03 2.12 4.63
N ALA A 56 5.13 3.39 5.01
CA ALA A 56 6.39 4.14 5.06
C ALA A 56 6.87 4.29 6.51
N SER A 57 8.14 3.99 6.77
CA SER A 57 8.71 4.11 8.11
C SER A 57 9.15 5.55 8.43
N GLY A 58 8.87 6.01 9.65
CA GLY A 58 9.31 7.30 10.16
C GLY A 58 8.21 8.35 10.20
N PRO A 59 8.56 9.60 10.55
CA PRO A 59 7.60 10.69 10.66
C PRO A 59 6.88 10.95 9.33
N GLU A 60 5.62 11.34 9.42
CA GLU A 60 4.81 11.74 8.27
C GLU A 60 5.55 12.78 7.41
N GLY A 61 5.52 12.60 6.08
CA GLY A 61 6.19 13.48 5.12
C GLY A 61 7.66 13.15 4.79
N HIS A 62 8.27 12.12 5.40
CA HIS A 62 9.67 11.74 5.12
C HIS A 62 9.84 10.52 4.19
N GLY A 63 8.74 9.92 3.72
CA GLY A 63 8.74 8.81 2.77
C GLY A 63 8.01 9.16 1.48
N SER A 64 8.73 9.46 0.41
CA SER A 64 8.16 9.62 -0.93
C SER A 64 8.53 8.45 -1.83
N GLY A 65 7.93 7.28 -1.57
CA GLY A 65 7.85 6.14 -2.48
C GLY A 65 9.15 5.63 -3.14
N PRO A 66 9.07 4.63 -4.04
CA PRO A 66 10.20 4.18 -4.82
C PRO A 66 10.60 5.27 -5.83
N GLY A 67 11.56 6.10 -5.45
CA GLY A 67 12.04 7.22 -6.27
C GLY A 67 12.43 8.49 -5.50
N GLY A 68 12.21 8.54 -4.18
CA GLY A 68 12.53 9.69 -3.33
C GLY A 68 14.01 10.06 -3.27
N ARG A 69 14.52 10.77 -4.29
CA ARG A 69 15.75 11.56 -4.23
C ARG A 69 15.52 12.78 -3.33
N GLY A 70 15.58 12.59 -2.02
CA GLY A 70 15.81 13.65 -1.05
C GLY A 70 17.30 13.99 -0.94
N GLY A 71 17.87 14.53 -2.02
CA GLY A 71 19.24 15.07 -2.02
C GLY A 71 19.23 16.59 -1.78
N PRO A 72 20.15 17.15 -0.98
CA PRO A 72 20.15 18.58 -0.69
C PRO A 72 20.70 19.36 -1.89
N GLY A 73 19.82 20.07 -2.60
CA GLY A 73 20.21 20.99 -3.68
C GLY A 73 19.14 21.13 -4.74
N GLY A 74 18.20 22.05 -4.56
CA GLY A 74 17.10 22.26 -5.52
C GLY A 74 16.40 23.61 -5.36
N MET A 75 17.16 24.70 -5.23
CA MET A 75 16.63 26.03 -5.59
C MET A 75 16.85 26.24 -7.09
N ARG A 76 15.76 26.35 -7.86
CA ARG A 76 15.60 27.29 -8.98
C ARG A 76 14.17 27.27 -9.54
N ASP A 77 13.45 28.32 -9.17
CA ASP A 77 12.65 29.21 -10.00
C ASP A 77 11.56 28.65 -10.93
N GLY A 78 10.32 29.08 -10.69
CA GLY A 78 9.28 29.05 -11.73
C GLY A 78 7.84 29.31 -11.28
N ARG A 79 7.52 30.58 -11.00
CA ARG A 79 6.19 31.24 -11.08
C ARG A 79 4.93 30.37 -11.28
N GLY A 80 3.96 30.52 -10.38
CA GLY A 80 2.54 30.31 -10.73
C GLY A 80 1.56 30.20 -9.55
N ALA A 81 0.90 31.32 -9.24
CA ALA A 81 -0.42 31.48 -8.59
C ALA A 81 -0.67 30.86 -7.20
N GLY A 82 -0.95 31.74 -6.23
CA GLY A 82 -1.34 31.40 -4.88
C GLY A 82 -2.80 30.95 -4.71
N GLY A 83 -3.01 30.17 -3.66
CA GLY A 83 -4.28 29.93 -2.98
C GLY A 83 -3.98 29.49 -1.55
N PRO A 84 -4.77 29.91 -0.53
CA PRO A 84 -4.46 29.64 0.86
C PRO A 84 -4.61 28.14 1.15
N ALA A 85 -3.54 27.52 1.66
CA ALA A 85 -3.57 26.19 2.24
C ALA A 85 -4.31 26.23 3.58
N ASN A 86 -5.64 26.22 3.53
CA ASN A 86 -6.48 25.86 4.66
C ASN A 86 -6.50 24.33 4.76
N GLY A 87 -6.17 23.84 5.96
CA GLY A 87 -6.00 22.42 6.25
C GLY A 87 -7.15 21.54 5.80
N LEU A 88 -6.81 20.43 5.16
CA LEU A 88 -7.69 19.27 5.11
C LEU A 88 -7.32 18.36 6.29
N PRO A 89 -8.30 17.92 7.08
CA PRO A 89 -8.11 17.00 8.19
C PRO A 89 -7.84 15.57 7.70
N ASP A 90 -7.21 14.79 8.58
CA ASP A 90 -7.07 13.34 8.51
C ASP A 90 -8.37 12.68 8.05
N GLY A 91 -8.34 12.14 6.84
CA GLY A 91 -9.48 11.46 6.22
C GLY A 91 -9.07 11.03 4.82
N GLY A 92 -8.85 9.73 4.63
CA GLY A 92 -8.45 9.15 3.36
C GLY A 92 -9.28 9.69 2.20
N ALA A 93 -8.59 10.08 1.13
CA ALA A 93 -9.25 10.49 -0.10
C ALA A 93 -10.22 9.38 -0.54
N PRO A 94 -11.53 9.66 -0.66
CA PRO A 94 -12.49 8.67 -1.12
C PRO A 94 -12.25 8.43 -2.61
N GLY A 95 -11.79 7.22 -2.93
CA GLY A 95 -11.72 6.72 -4.30
C GLY A 95 -10.41 7.08 -5.01
N GLY A 96 -9.50 6.11 -5.09
CA GLY A 96 -8.44 6.10 -6.08
C GLY A 96 -9.07 6.21 -7.48
N GLY A 97 -8.60 7.17 -8.27
CA GLY A 97 -9.05 7.34 -9.65
C GLY A 97 -8.77 6.08 -10.49
N PRO A 98 -9.41 5.95 -11.67
CA PRO A 98 -9.15 4.84 -12.58
C PRO A 98 -7.64 4.73 -12.86
N GLY A 99 -7.03 3.60 -12.48
CA GLY A 99 -5.59 3.33 -12.67
C GLY A 99 -4.68 3.61 -11.48
N ASP A 100 -5.21 3.91 -10.27
CA ASP A 100 -4.39 3.97 -9.07
C ASP A 100 -3.91 2.57 -8.66
N ILE A 101 -2.67 2.23 -9.02
CA ILE A 101 -2.04 0.98 -8.63
C ILE A 101 -1.54 1.00 -7.19
N LEU A 102 -1.35 2.17 -6.56
CA LEU A 102 -0.76 2.28 -5.21
C LEU A 102 -1.82 2.35 -4.12
N GLY A 103 -3.03 2.79 -4.48
CA GLY A 103 -4.19 2.83 -3.61
C GLY A 103 -4.60 1.43 -3.14
N SER A 104 -4.88 1.33 -1.84
CA SER A 104 -5.61 0.20 -1.28
C SER A 104 -7.04 0.68 -0.99
N PRO A 105 -8.07 -0.07 -1.39
CA PRO A 105 -9.44 0.32 -1.14
C PRO A 105 -9.75 0.20 0.35
N THR A 106 -10.66 1.04 0.83
CA THR A 106 -11.29 0.91 2.15
C THR A 106 -12.77 0.61 1.93
N PRO A 107 -13.14 -0.68 1.75
CA PRO A 107 -14.51 -1.08 1.46
C PRO A 107 -15.45 -0.65 2.59
N SER A 108 -16.69 -0.34 2.25
CA SER A 108 -17.69 -0.01 3.27
C SER A 108 -18.11 -1.24 4.07
N ALA A 109 -18.82 -1.01 5.18
CA ALA A 109 -19.35 -2.09 6.01
C ALA A 109 -20.26 -3.04 5.22
N GLN A 110 -20.99 -2.54 4.22
CA GLN A 110 -21.88 -3.36 3.38
C GLN A 110 -21.09 -4.30 2.47
N VAL A 111 -20.04 -3.79 1.80
CA VAL A 111 -19.14 -4.62 0.99
C VAL A 111 -18.38 -5.60 1.87
N THR A 112 -17.94 -5.17 3.05
CA THR A 112 -17.25 -6.02 4.03
C THR A 112 -18.12 -7.19 4.50
N ALA A 113 -19.36 -6.91 4.90
CA ALA A 113 -20.30 -7.95 5.32
C ALA A 113 -20.61 -8.94 4.19
N LEU A 114 -20.73 -8.45 2.95
CA LEU A 114 -20.93 -9.30 1.78
C LEU A 114 -19.75 -10.25 1.56
N LEU A 115 -18.52 -9.77 1.71
CA LEU A 115 -17.32 -10.62 1.57
C LEU A 115 -17.15 -11.62 2.73
N GLN A 116 -17.79 -11.38 3.87
CA GLN A 116 -17.76 -12.28 5.03
C GLN A 116 -18.83 -13.37 4.97
N GLU A 117 -19.85 -13.19 4.15
CA GLU A 117 -20.89 -14.20 3.91
C GLU A 117 -20.26 -15.50 3.39
N ASP A 118 -20.54 -16.61 4.05
CA ASP A 118 -20.03 -17.95 3.76
C ASP A 118 -18.50 -18.05 3.58
N ALA A 119 -17.74 -17.06 4.08
CA ALA A 119 -16.31 -16.95 3.86
C ALA A 119 -15.50 -18.18 4.31
N ALA A 120 -16.02 -18.94 5.28
CA ALA A 120 -15.39 -20.16 5.78
C ALA A 120 -15.43 -21.33 4.78
N ASP A 121 -16.33 -21.29 3.81
CA ASP A 121 -16.50 -22.36 2.81
C ASP A 121 -15.53 -22.20 1.62
N TYR A 122 -14.85 -21.05 1.53
CA TYR A 122 -13.95 -20.73 0.42
C TYR A 122 -12.50 -20.59 0.88
N THR A 123 -11.56 -20.96 0.01
CA THR A 123 -10.13 -20.69 0.25
C THR A 123 -9.82 -19.20 0.16
N TRP A 124 -10.52 -18.48 -0.72
CA TRP A 124 -10.38 -17.06 -0.97
C TRP A 124 -11.75 -16.40 -0.91
N VAL A 125 -11.93 -15.45 0.00
CA VAL A 125 -13.21 -14.73 0.15
C VAL A 125 -13.46 -13.81 -1.04
N ALA A 126 -12.40 -13.36 -1.70
CA ALA A 126 -12.48 -12.62 -2.95
C ALA A 126 -11.23 -12.83 -3.82
N ALA A 127 -11.34 -12.49 -5.10
CA ALA A 127 -10.23 -12.24 -5.99
C ALA A 127 -10.29 -10.79 -6.51
N ALA A 128 -9.13 -10.14 -6.63
CA ALA A 128 -9.00 -8.79 -7.16
C ALA A 128 -7.75 -8.67 -8.03
N VAL A 129 -7.81 -7.85 -9.08
CA VAL A 129 -6.63 -7.57 -9.93
C VAL A 129 -5.72 -6.58 -9.20
N GLY A 130 -4.45 -6.94 -9.03
CA GLY A 130 -3.48 -6.13 -8.31
C GLY A 130 -3.39 -6.45 -6.81
N SER A 131 -2.17 -6.58 -6.29
CA SER A 131 -1.91 -6.86 -4.87
C SER A 131 -2.44 -5.76 -3.94
N ASN A 132 -2.39 -4.51 -4.39
CA ASN A 132 -2.78 -3.37 -3.57
C ASN A 132 -4.30 -3.27 -3.44
N GLN A 133 -5.03 -3.63 -4.51
CA GLN A 133 -6.48 -3.77 -4.45
C GLN A 133 -6.87 -4.93 -3.54
N ALA A 134 -6.25 -6.10 -3.70
CA ALA A 134 -6.51 -7.26 -2.86
C ALA A 134 -6.26 -6.99 -1.36
N ALA A 135 -5.21 -6.23 -1.03
CA ALA A 135 -4.86 -5.91 0.35
C ALA A 135 -5.99 -5.18 1.11
N GLY A 136 -6.67 -4.23 0.47
CA GLY A 136 -7.76 -3.48 1.11
C GLY A 136 -8.95 -4.36 1.48
N TYR A 137 -9.35 -5.25 0.57
CA TYR A 137 -10.42 -6.20 0.83
C TYR A 137 -10.00 -7.27 1.85
N GLN A 138 -8.73 -7.67 1.87
CA GLN A 138 -8.21 -8.61 2.87
C GLN A 138 -8.26 -8.02 4.28
N LEU A 139 -7.80 -6.77 4.43
CA LEU A 139 -7.84 -6.08 5.72
C LEU A 139 -9.27 -5.84 6.22
N ALA A 140 -10.19 -5.49 5.31
CA ALA A 140 -11.58 -5.22 5.67
C ALA A 140 -12.37 -6.50 6.00
N SER A 141 -12.27 -7.53 5.15
CA SER A 141 -13.00 -8.80 5.35
C SER A 141 -12.40 -9.65 6.48
N GLY A 142 -11.10 -9.52 6.75
CA GLY A 142 -10.36 -10.43 7.63
C GLY A 142 -10.10 -11.81 7.00
N GLY A 143 -10.49 -12.01 5.75
CA GLY A 143 -10.32 -13.26 5.01
C GLY A 143 -9.25 -13.15 3.90
N PRO A 144 -8.71 -14.29 3.45
CA PRO A 144 -7.71 -14.31 2.38
C PRO A 144 -8.30 -13.81 1.05
N VAL A 145 -7.61 -12.88 0.38
CA VAL A 145 -7.99 -12.35 -0.95
C VAL A 145 -6.94 -12.69 -1.99
N LEU A 146 -7.36 -13.30 -3.09
CA LEU A 146 -6.47 -13.72 -4.18
C LEU A 146 -6.11 -12.50 -5.05
N ALA A 147 -4.83 -12.11 -5.03
CA ALA A 147 -4.30 -11.10 -5.93
C ALA A 147 -4.02 -11.70 -7.31
N LEU A 148 -4.67 -11.18 -8.34
CA LEU A 148 -4.48 -11.58 -9.74
C LEU A 148 -3.46 -10.66 -10.40
N GLY A 149 -2.44 -11.24 -11.03
CA GLY A 149 -1.45 -10.50 -11.81
C GLY A 149 -0.43 -9.69 -10.99
N GLY A 150 -0.24 -10.01 -9.71
CA GLY A 150 0.81 -9.39 -8.90
C GLY A 150 0.57 -7.91 -8.63
N PHE A 151 1.63 -7.11 -8.56
CA PHE A 151 1.54 -5.69 -8.19
C PHE A 151 0.83 -4.83 -9.24
N ASN A 152 1.12 -5.05 -10.53
CA ASN A 152 0.64 -4.21 -11.64
C ASN A 152 -0.37 -4.93 -12.55
N GLY A 153 -0.81 -6.14 -12.19
CA GLY A 153 -1.74 -6.94 -13.00
C GLY A 153 -1.08 -7.73 -14.15
N THR A 154 0.26 -7.77 -14.23
CA THR A 154 0.98 -8.40 -15.34
C THR A 154 1.72 -9.69 -15.01
N ASP A 155 1.63 -10.19 -13.76
CA ASP A 155 2.18 -11.51 -13.45
C ASP A 155 1.34 -12.62 -14.13
N PRO A 156 1.95 -13.70 -14.64
CA PRO A 156 1.24 -14.82 -15.26
C PRO A 156 0.58 -15.76 -14.23
N TYR A 157 0.03 -15.21 -13.15
CA TYR A 157 -0.57 -15.99 -12.08
C TYR A 157 -1.88 -15.38 -11.53
N PRO A 158 -2.92 -16.21 -11.35
CA PRO A 158 -3.09 -17.53 -11.97
C PRO A 158 -3.29 -17.41 -13.48
N THR A 159 -3.19 -18.53 -14.21
CA THR A 159 -3.68 -18.59 -15.61
C THR A 159 -5.21 -18.59 -15.61
N LEU A 160 -5.82 -18.25 -16.75
CA LEU A 160 -7.29 -18.30 -16.89
C LEU A 160 -7.85 -19.69 -16.58
N ASP A 161 -7.23 -20.75 -17.11
CA ASP A 161 -7.70 -22.11 -16.89
C ASP A 161 -7.54 -22.55 -15.43
N ALA A 162 -6.45 -22.17 -14.77
CA ALA A 162 -6.27 -22.42 -13.35
C ALA A 162 -7.29 -21.66 -12.50
N PHE A 163 -7.61 -20.41 -12.85
CA PHE A 163 -8.62 -19.62 -12.16
C PHE A 163 -10.02 -20.23 -12.33
N ARG A 164 -10.37 -20.65 -13.55
CA ARG A 164 -11.62 -21.38 -13.81
C ARG A 164 -11.75 -22.63 -12.97
N GLN A 165 -10.67 -23.41 -12.87
CA GLN A 165 -10.65 -24.60 -12.02
C GLN A 165 -10.85 -24.22 -10.55
N MET A 166 -10.17 -23.19 -10.04
CA MET A 166 -10.35 -22.71 -8.66
C MET A 166 -11.80 -22.30 -8.38
N VAL A 167 -12.47 -21.65 -9.33
CA VAL A 167 -13.88 -21.28 -9.23
C VAL A 167 -14.78 -22.52 -9.24
N ALA A 168 -14.55 -23.46 -10.16
CA ALA A 168 -15.30 -24.71 -10.23
C ALA A 168 -15.14 -25.58 -8.97
N ASP A 169 -13.94 -25.56 -8.36
CA ASP A 169 -13.64 -26.24 -7.10
C ASP A 169 -14.24 -25.54 -5.87
N GLY A 170 -14.97 -24.43 -6.04
CA GLY A 170 -15.53 -23.65 -4.93
C GLY A 170 -14.46 -22.95 -4.07
N ARG A 171 -13.29 -22.64 -4.62
CA ARG A 171 -12.17 -22.07 -3.85
C ARG A 171 -12.19 -20.55 -3.77
N VAL A 172 -12.93 -19.86 -4.63
CA VAL A 172 -13.01 -18.40 -4.69
C VAL A 172 -14.48 -17.98 -4.63
N HIS A 173 -14.86 -17.17 -3.64
CA HIS A 173 -16.25 -16.73 -3.47
C HIS A 173 -16.61 -15.58 -4.41
N TRP A 174 -16.00 -14.41 -4.20
CA TRP A 174 -16.29 -13.20 -4.97
C TRP A 174 -15.17 -12.86 -5.94
N PHE A 175 -15.50 -12.21 -7.04
CA PHE A 175 -14.54 -11.41 -7.80
C PHE A 175 -14.90 -9.93 -7.66
N VAL A 176 -13.92 -9.11 -7.29
CA VAL A 176 -14.07 -7.66 -7.22
C VAL A 176 -13.72 -7.06 -8.58
N GLY A 177 -14.71 -6.47 -9.23
CA GLY A 177 -14.51 -5.67 -10.43
C GLY A 177 -13.72 -4.40 -10.13
N GLY A 178 -12.69 -4.13 -10.94
CA GLY A 178 -11.93 -2.89 -10.84
C GLY A 178 -12.84 -1.67 -11.04
N SER A 179 -12.64 -0.63 -10.21
CA SER A 179 -13.26 0.68 -10.35
C SER A 179 -12.67 1.40 -11.56
N GLY A 180 -13.08 1.00 -12.75
CA GLY A 180 -12.54 1.51 -14.00
C GLY A 180 -12.50 0.42 -15.05
N GLY A 181 -13.62 0.23 -15.75
CA GLY A 181 -13.56 -0.35 -17.08
C GLY A 181 -12.62 0.49 -17.93
N GLY A 182 -11.53 -0.11 -18.40
CA GLY A 182 -10.60 0.50 -19.33
C GLY A 182 -9.22 0.78 -18.74
N MET A 183 -8.21 0.17 -19.36
CA MET A 183 -6.76 0.42 -19.21
C MET A 183 -6.00 -0.32 -18.10
N ILE A 184 -6.27 -1.61 -17.91
CA ILE A 184 -5.19 -2.54 -17.52
C ILE A 184 -4.67 -3.17 -18.82
N ALA A 185 -3.36 -3.06 -19.03
CA ALA A 185 -2.57 -3.52 -20.17
C ALA A 185 -2.65 -2.64 -21.43
N SER A 186 -1.78 -1.62 -21.49
CA SER A 186 -1.05 -1.42 -22.74
C SER A 186 -0.28 -2.70 -23.00
N SER A 187 -0.56 -3.35 -24.13
CA SER A 187 0.07 -4.57 -24.64
C SER A 187 1.57 -4.45 -24.93
N ASP A 188 2.19 -3.32 -24.57
CA ASP A 188 3.61 -3.01 -24.81
C ASP A 188 4.48 -3.05 -23.54
N THR A 189 3.88 -3.21 -22.35
CA THR A 189 4.61 -3.56 -21.12
C THR A 189 4.79 -5.07 -21.10
N GLY A 190 6.01 -5.58 -21.25
CA GLY A 190 6.35 -7.00 -21.47
C GLY A 190 6.01 -8.00 -20.35
N GLY A 191 4.78 -7.97 -19.83
CA GLY A 191 4.22 -8.93 -18.88
C GLY A 191 2.98 -9.65 -19.44
N SER A 192 2.37 -10.48 -18.60
CA SER A 192 1.21 -11.32 -18.94
C SER A 192 -0.10 -10.55 -18.98
N ASP A 193 -1.03 -11.01 -19.81
CA ASP A 193 -2.42 -10.55 -19.90
C ASP A 193 -3.41 -11.44 -19.10
N ALA A 194 -2.91 -12.38 -18.30
CA ALA A 194 -3.74 -13.40 -17.64
C ALA A 194 -4.83 -12.81 -16.74
N ALA A 195 -4.50 -11.79 -15.94
CA ALA A 195 -5.45 -11.13 -15.06
C ALA A 195 -6.58 -10.42 -15.85
N THR A 196 -6.25 -9.81 -16.99
CA THR A 196 -7.24 -9.21 -17.90
C THR A 196 -8.19 -10.26 -18.45
N ARG A 197 -7.66 -11.38 -18.96
CA ARG A 197 -8.49 -12.48 -19.48
C ARG A 197 -9.38 -13.11 -18.41
N ILE A 198 -8.91 -13.18 -17.15
CA ILE A 198 -9.73 -13.60 -16.02
C ILE A 198 -10.87 -12.62 -15.76
N ALA A 199 -10.58 -11.32 -15.70
CA ALA A 199 -11.60 -10.30 -15.47
C ALA A 199 -12.67 -10.30 -16.58
N GLU A 200 -12.27 -10.40 -17.84
CA GLU A 200 -13.18 -10.50 -18.98
C GLU A 200 -14.06 -11.75 -18.91
N TRP A 201 -13.46 -12.90 -18.59
CA TRP A 201 -14.22 -14.14 -18.44
C TRP A 201 -15.23 -14.06 -17.31
N VAL A 202 -14.86 -13.50 -16.14
CA VAL A 202 -15.78 -13.31 -15.02
C VAL A 202 -16.94 -12.41 -15.42
N GLN A 203 -16.65 -11.26 -16.04
CA GLN A 203 -17.67 -10.30 -16.47
C GLN A 203 -18.65 -10.89 -17.49
N ALA A 204 -18.17 -11.77 -18.36
CA ALA A 204 -19.00 -12.44 -19.35
C ALA A 204 -19.81 -13.62 -18.77
N SER A 205 -19.35 -14.23 -17.67
CA SER A 205 -19.90 -15.48 -17.15
C SER A 205 -20.82 -15.30 -15.93
N PHE A 206 -20.62 -14.24 -15.15
CA PHE A 206 -21.31 -14.01 -13.89
C PHE A 206 -22.06 -12.66 -13.90
N PRO A 207 -23.23 -12.57 -13.24
CA PRO A 207 -23.96 -11.33 -13.14
C PRO A 207 -23.21 -10.32 -12.25
N ALA A 208 -23.16 -9.06 -12.69
CA ALA A 208 -22.59 -7.97 -11.91
C ALA A 208 -23.54 -7.54 -10.78
N ARG A 209 -23.00 -7.37 -9.58
CA ARG A 209 -23.69 -6.82 -8.40
C ARG A 209 -22.93 -5.62 -7.89
N THR A 210 -23.53 -4.43 -7.95
CA THR A 210 -22.91 -3.21 -7.40
C THR A 210 -23.41 -2.94 -5.99
N VAL A 211 -22.48 -2.80 -5.04
CA VAL A 211 -22.75 -2.45 -3.65
C VAL A 211 -21.84 -1.29 -3.28
N ASP A 212 -22.46 -0.16 -2.89
CA ASP A 212 -21.75 1.06 -2.46
C ASP A 212 -20.63 1.51 -3.41
N GLY A 213 -20.92 1.48 -4.72
CA GLY A 213 -19.99 1.87 -5.77
C GLY A 213 -18.93 0.82 -6.16
N VAL A 214 -18.88 -0.32 -5.47
CA VAL A 214 -18.02 -1.46 -5.82
C VAL A 214 -18.81 -2.48 -6.64
N THR A 215 -18.29 -2.89 -7.80
CA THR A 215 -18.88 -3.96 -8.59
C THR A 215 -18.28 -5.30 -8.17
N LEU A 216 -19.12 -6.25 -7.79
CA LEU A 216 -18.73 -7.61 -7.39
C LEU A 216 -19.44 -8.64 -8.28
N TYR A 217 -18.83 -9.81 -8.41
CA TYR A 217 -19.38 -10.96 -9.15
C TYR A 217 -19.34 -12.17 -8.23
N ASP A 218 -20.49 -12.80 -8.03
CA ASP A 218 -20.63 -14.01 -7.24
C ASP A 218 -20.17 -15.21 -8.07
N LEU A 219 -19.15 -15.93 -7.62
CA LEU A 219 -18.58 -17.07 -8.33
C LEU A 219 -19.13 -18.41 -7.82
N SER A 220 -19.94 -18.41 -6.75
CA SER A 220 -20.51 -19.62 -6.15
C SER A 220 -21.34 -20.44 -7.14
N GLY A 221 -22.04 -19.78 -8.07
CA GLY A 221 -22.88 -20.41 -9.08
C GLY A 221 -22.15 -21.25 -10.14
N ALA A 222 -20.80 -21.25 -10.16
CA ALA A 222 -20.02 -22.11 -11.04
C ALA A 222 -19.56 -23.42 -10.37
N ALA A 223 -19.64 -23.52 -9.04
CA ALA A 223 -19.42 -24.78 -8.32
C ALA A 223 -20.73 -25.60 -8.34
N SER A 224 -20.98 -26.34 -9.42
CA SER A 224 -22.14 -27.25 -9.52
C SER A 224 -21.79 -28.56 -10.22
#